data_AF-A0A3S4GP54-F1
#
_entry.id   AF-A0A3S4GP54-F1
#
_cell.length_a   1.000
_cell.length_b   1.000
_cell.length_c   1.000
_cell.angle_alpha   90.00
_cell.angle_beta   90.00
_cell.angle_gamma   90.00
#
_symmetry.space_group_name_H-M   'P 1'
#
loop_
_entity.id
_entity.type
_entity.pdbx_description
1 polymer ?
#
loop_
_entity_poly.entity_id
_entity_poly.type
_entity_poly.pdbx_seq_one_letter_code
_entity_poly.pdbx_strand_id
1 'polypeptide(L)'
;MSAARALLNDVTRWVLVTSAPDQQTAPQDISLLWVTADEVKAISHRKIDANVKGTGDMFTALLVSRLLAGEPAENAVYQAIDEVCAALTEAARYGWGEIGRLSTSA
;
A
#
# COMPACT_ATOMS: atom_id res chain seq x y z
N MET A 1 -15.06 0.13 7.92
CA MET A 1 -15.42 -0.98 7.00
C MET A 1 -16.68 -0.69 6.19
N SER A 2 -17.75 -0.14 6.78
CA SER A 2 -19.00 0.19 6.06
C SER A 2 -18.83 1.18 4.90
N ALA A 3 -18.04 2.24 5.07
CA ALA A 3 -17.83 3.26 4.05
C ALA A 3 -17.15 2.72 2.77
N ALA A 4 -16.13 1.88 2.90
CA ALA A 4 -15.46 1.27 1.75
C ALA A 4 -16.39 0.31 0.98
N ARG A 5 -17.20 -0.48 1.69
CA ARG A 5 -18.19 -1.37 1.07
C ARG A 5 -19.28 -0.61 0.31
N ALA A 6 -19.65 0.59 0.76
CA ALA A 6 -20.63 1.43 0.07
C ALA A 6 -20.16 1.94 -1.30
N LEU A 7 -18.85 1.89 -1.58
CA LEU A 7 -18.28 2.25 -2.89
C LEU A 7 -18.30 1.08 -3.90
N LEU A 8 -18.58 -0.14 -3.44
CA LEU A 8 -18.59 -1.32 -4.29
C LEU A 8 -19.87 -1.40 -5.14
N ASN A 9 -19.71 -1.81 -6.39
CA ASN A 9 -20.81 -2.00 -7.34
C ASN A 9 -20.35 -2.94 -8.49
N ASP A 10 -21.10 -2.97 -9.59
CA ASP A 10 -20.78 -3.83 -10.72
C ASP A 10 -19.49 -3.48 -11.49
N VAL A 11 -18.98 -2.27 -11.28
CA VAL A 11 -17.73 -1.76 -11.86
C VAL A 11 -16.62 -1.74 -10.81
N THR A 12 -16.87 -1.11 -9.66
CA THR A 12 -15.92 -1.06 -8.53
C THR A 12 -16.00 -2.35 -7.73
N ARG A 13 -15.18 -3.33 -8.08
CA ARG A 13 -15.20 -4.68 -7.47
C ARG A 13 -14.39 -4.78 -6.19
N TRP A 14 -13.43 -3.89 -5.98
CA TRP A 14 -12.62 -3.84 -4.75
C TRP A 14 -12.22 -2.40 -4.43
N VAL A 15 -11.93 -2.14 -3.16
CA VAL A 15 -11.41 -0.88 -2.63
C VAL A 15 -10.24 -1.21 -1.70
N LEU A 16 -9.11 -0.53 -1.89
CA LEU A 16 -7.98 -0.59 -0.99
C LEU A 16 -7.89 0.71 -0.19
N VAL A 17 -8.05 0.62 1.12
CA VAL A 17 -7.90 1.77 2.03
C VAL A 17 -6.48 1.78 2.57
N THR A 18 -5.71 2.82 2.25
CA THR A 18 -4.32 2.99 2.70
C THR A 18 -4.25 3.68 4.07
N SER A 19 -3.30 3.29 4.93
CA SER A 19 -3.09 3.89 6.26
C SER A 19 -4.35 3.90 7.13
N ALA A 20 -5.12 2.81 7.08
CA ALA A 20 -6.32 2.60 7.85
C ALA A 20 -6.03 1.64 9.01
N PRO A 21 -5.83 2.14 10.25
CA PRO A 21 -5.68 1.28 11.40
C PRO A 21 -6.98 0.50 11.65
N ASP A 22 -6.85 -0.78 11.97
CA ASP A 22 -7.90 -1.58 12.59
C ASP A 22 -7.70 -1.62 14.12
N GLN A 23 -8.62 -2.27 14.85
CA GLN A 23 -8.54 -2.37 16.30
C GLN A 23 -7.33 -3.18 16.80
N GLN A 24 -6.70 -3.96 15.93
CA GLN A 24 -5.57 -4.85 16.22
C GLN A 24 -4.23 -4.26 15.77
N THR A 25 -4.24 -3.11 15.08
CA THR A 25 -3.03 -2.50 14.53
C THR A 25 -2.13 -2.03 15.66
N ALA A 26 -0.93 -2.60 15.72
CA ALA A 26 0.06 -2.20 16.71
C ALA A 26 0.59 -0.78 16.38
N PRO A 27 0.95 0.05 17.38
CA PRO A 27 1.39 1.44 17.16
C PRO A 27 2.57 1.62 16.19
N GLN A 28 3.42 0.60 16.13
CA GLN A 28 4.56 0.40 15.23
C GLN A 28 4.24 0.00 13.78
N ASP A 29 2.98 -0.26 13.45
CA ASP A 29 2.59 -0.82 12.16
C ASP A 29 1.66 0.14 11.42
N ILE A 30 1.72 0.07 10.09
CA ILE A 30 0.79 0.76 9.19
C ILE A 30 -0.09 -0.31 8.58
N SER A 31 -1.41 -0.11 8.67
CA SER A 31 -2.40 -1.04 8.15
C SER A 31 -3.11 -0.50 6.92
N LEU A 32 -3.48 -1.41 6.05
CA LEU A 32 -4.31 -1.22 4.87
C LEU A 32 -5.47 -2.19 4.95
N LEU A 33 -6.61 -1.81 4.35
CA LEU A 33 -7.78 -2.66 4.27
C LEU A 33 -8.12 -2.93 2.81
N TRP A 34 -7.95 -4.18 2.39
CA TRP A 34 -8.46 -4.68 1.12
C TRP A 34 -9.92 -5.09 1.31
N VAL A 35 -10.83 -4.47 0.56
CA VAL A 35 -12.28 -4.64 0.71
C VAL A 35 -12.87 -5.10 -0.61
N THR A 36 -13.51 -6.27 -0.61
CA THR A 36 -14.32 -6.78 -1.72
C THR A 36 -15.78 -6.92 -1.26
N ALA A 37 -16.65 -7.39 -2.17
CA ALA A 37 -18.03 -7.70 -1.82
C ALA A 37 -18.11 -8.82 -0.77
N ASP A 38 -17.22 -9.80 -0.84
CA ASP A 38 -17.28 -11.03 -0.04
C ASP A 38 -16.41 -10.95 1.21
N GLU A 39 -15.32 -10.19 1.20
CA GLU A 39 -14.33 -10.19 2.26
C GLU A 39 -13.78 -8.81 2.62
N VAL A 40 -13.18 -8.72 3.81
CA VAL A 40 -12.31 -7.61 4.22
C VAL A 40 -11.02 -8.24 4.74
N LYS A 41 -9.90 -7.92 4.12
CA LYS A 41 -8.58 -8.40 4.52
C LYS A 41 -7.74 -7.23 5.03
N ALA A 42 -7.22 -7.36 6.25
CA ALA A 42 -6.21 -6.45 6.78
C ALA A 42 -4.82 -6.85 6.27
N ILE A 43 -4.07 -5.86 5.79
CA ILE A 43 -2.68 -6.00 5.35
C ILE A 43 -1.88 -4.99 6.16
N SER A 44 -0.76 -5.40 6.76
CA SER A 44 0.06 -4.48 7.53
C SER A 44 1.54 -4.62 7.21
N HIS A 45 2.27 -3.54 7.44
CA HIS A 45 3.73 -3.51 7.38
C HIS A 45 4.27 -2.66 8.53
N ARG A 46 5.57 -2.81 8.82
CA ARG A 46 6.25 -2.01 9.85
C ARG A 46 6.28 -0.54 9.41
N LYS A 47 5.98 0.36 10.34
CA LYS A 47 6.18 1.80 10.14
C LYS A 47 7.66 2.09 10.00
N ILE A 48 8.02 2.83 8.95
CA ILE A 48 9.38 3.31 8.72
C ILE A 48 9.39 4.81 9.03
N ASP A 49 10.31 5.23 9.88
CA ASP A 49 10.45 6.63 10.30
C ASP A 49 11.22 7.44 9.25
N ALA A 50 10.53 7.79 8.17
CA ALA A 50 11.04 8.64 7.09
C ALA A 50 10.10 9.84 6.90
N ASN A 51 10.65 11.05 6.91
CA ASN A 51 9.87 12.27 6.67
C ASN A 51 9.75 12.56 5.17
N VAL A 52 9.11 11.64 4.43
CA VAL A 52 8.96 11.68 2.98
C VAL A 52 7.48 11.82 2.59
N LYS A 53 7.20 12.57 1.53
CA LYS A 53 5.85 12.73 0.95
C LYS A 53 5.71 11.91 -0.34
N GLY A 54 4.49 11.76 -0.83
CA GLY A 54 4.21 11.04 -2.08
C GLY A 54 4.22 9.51 -1.99
N THR A 55 4.24 8.93 -0.78
CA THR A 55 4.22 7.46 -0.60
C THR A 55 2.96 6.81 -1.15
N GLY A 56 1.81 7.49 -1.03
CA GLY A 56 0.56 7.03 -1.64
C GLY A 56 0.58 7.08 -3.17
N ASP A 57 1.23 8.09 -3.75
CA ASP A 57 1.38 8.24 -5.20
C ASP A 57 2.30 7.14 -5.76
N MET A 58 3.44 6.92 -5.10
CA MET A 58 4.37 5.84 -5.44
C MET A 58 3.70 4.47 -5.32
N PHE A 59 3.03 4.20 -4.21
CA PHE A 59 2.29 2.96 -4.00
C PHE A 59 1.27 2.72 -5.14
N THR A 60 0.49 3.74 -5.48
CA THR A 60 -0.54 3.65 -6.53
C THR A 60 0.08 3.41 -7.90
N ALA A 61 1.18 4.10 -8.23
CA ALA A 61 1.89 3.93 -9.49
C ALA A 61 2.43 2.50 -9.65
N LEU A 62 3.05 1.95 -8.59
CA LEU A 62 3.55 0.57 -8.57
C LEU A 62 2.41 -0.45 -8.69
N LEU A 63 1.36 -0.29 -7.90
CA LEU A 63 0.19 -1.16 -7.93
C LEU A 63 -0.43 -1.21 -9.33
N VAL A 64 -0.69 -0.04 -9.94
CA VAL A 64 -1.28 0.02 -11.29
C VAL A 64 -0.35 -0.59 -12.34
N SER A 65 0.96 -0.34 -12.25
CA SER A 65 1.94 -0.94 -13.15
C SER A 65 1.87 -2.46 -13.13
N ARG A 66 1.80 -3.06 -11.93
CA ARG A 66 1.74 -4.52 -11.74
C ARG A 66 0.41 -5.11 -12.21
N LEU A 67 -0.70 -4.44 -11.94
CA LEU A 67 -2.02 -4.84 -12.43
C LEU A 67 -2.07 -4.84 -13.97
N LEU A 68 -1.50 -3.81 -14.61
CA LEU A 68 -1.42 -3.72 -16.07
C LEU A 68 -0.48 -4.78 -16.67
N ALA A 69 0.51 -5.24 -15.91
CA ALA A 69 1.36 -6.39 -16.27
C ALA A 69 0.66 -7.75 -16.09
N GLY A 70 -0.58 -7.78 -15.59
CA GLY A 70 -1.37 -8.99 -15.41
C GLY A 70 -1.15 -9.71 -14.08
N GLU A 71 -0.47 -9.09 -13.12
CA GLU A 71 -0.32 -9.67 -11.79
C GLU A 71 -1.68 -9.76 -11.06
N PRO A 72 -1.92 -10.83 -10.27
CA PRO A 72 -3.07 -10.90 -9.39
C PRO A 72 -3.07 -9.71 -8.42
N ALA A 73 -4.23 -9.08 -8.24
CA ALA A 73 -4.29 -7.79 -7.55
C ALA A 73 -3.78 -7.83 -6.10
N GLU A 74 -4.08 -8.92 -5.38
CA GLU A 74 -3.57 -9.12 -4.03
C GLU A 74 -2.04 -9.21 -3.98
N ASN A 75 -1.43 -9.97 -4.90
CA ASN A 75 0.03 -10.04 -5.02
C ASN A 75 0.63 -8.69 -5.36
N ALA A 76 0.02 -7.95 -6.31
CA ALA A 76 0.46 -6.62 -6.71
C ALA A 76 0.47 -5.63 -5.53
N VAL A 77 -0.50 -5.72 -4.61
CA VAL A 77 -0.53 -4.91 -3.38
C VAL A 77 0.65 -5.21 -2.48
N TYR A 78 0.93 -6.49 -2.19
CA TYR A 78 2.06 -6.86 -1.34
C TYR A 78 3.39 -6.40 -1.93
N GLN A 79 3.59 -6.61 -3.23
CA GLN A 79 4.83 -6.20 -3.91
C GLN A 79 5.00 -4.66 -3.93
N ALA A 80 3.92 -3.92 -4.16
CA ALA A 80 3.95 -2.46 -4.11
C ALA A 80 4.24 -1.93 -2.68
N ILE A 81 3.74 -2.60 -1.63
CA ILE A 81 4.08 -2.28 -0.24
C ILE A 81 5.57 -2.49 0.02
N ASP A 82 6.11 -3.64 -0.40
CA ASP A 82 7.52 -3.98 -0.17
C ASP A 82 8.47 -2.98 -0.84
N GLU A 83 8.17 -2.56 -2.07
CA GLU A 83 8.96 -1.53 -2.77
C GLU A 83 8.88 -0.15 -2.11
N VAL A 84 7.71 0.26 -1.63
CA VAL A 84 7.56 1.50 -0.85
C VAL A 84 8.36 1.41 0.45
N CYS A 85 8.33 0.26 1.12
CA CYS A 85 9.11 0.05 2.33
C CYS A 85 10.62 0.09 2.06
N ALA A 86 11.07 -0.46 0.93
CA ALA A 86 12.47 -0.38 0.53
C ALA A 86 12.91 1.08 0.30
N ALA A 87 12.13 1.86 -0.46
CA ALA A 87 12.44 3.27 -0.73
C ALA A 87 12.42 4.13 0.54
N LEU A 88 11.47 3.90 1.45
CA LEU A 88 11.43 4.61 2.74
C LEU A 88 12.58 4.24 3.66
N THR A 89 12.99 2.97 3.66
CA THR A 89 14.15 2.51 4.44
C THR A 89 15.43 3.16 3.93
N GLU A 90 15.58 3.32 2.62
CA GLU A 90 16.70 4.03 2.02
C GLU A 90 16.69 5.53 2.38
N ALA A 91 15.54 6.19 2.22
CA ALA A 91 15.41 7.60 2.56
C ALA A 91 15.71 7.86 4.05
N ALA A 92 15.22 7.00 4.95
CA ALA A 92 15.53 7.07 6.38
C ALA A 92 17.02 6.89 6.66
N ARG A 93 17.67 5.92 6.00
CA ARG A 93 19.11 5.64 6.15
C ARG A 93 19.96 6.86 5.79
N TYR A 94 19.59 7.59 4.75
CA TYR A 94 20.37 8.74 4.25
C TYR A 94 19.84 10.10 4.73
N GLY A 95 18.76 10.14 5.51
CA GLY A 95 18.14 11.37 5.98
C GLY A 95 17.52 12.21 4.86
N TRP A 96 17.04 11.58 3.79
CA TRP A 96 16.41 12.27 2.67
C TRP A 96 14.98 12.70 2.99
N GLY A 97 14.60 13.89 2.51
CA GLY A 97 13.22 14.41 2.59
C GLY A 97 12.34 14.01 1.40
N GLU A 98 12.88 13.25 0.45
CA GLU A 98 12.23 12.87 -0.80
C GLU A 98 12.39 11.38 -1.08
N ILE A 99 11.53 10.84 -1.95
CA ILE A 99 11.63 9.45 -2.42
C ILE A 99 12.91 9.30 -3.25
N GLY A 100 13.71 8.30 -2.89
CA GLY A 100 14.96 7.95 -3.58
C GLY A 100 14.74 7.20 -4.89
N ARG A 101 15.68 6.32 -5.23
CA ARG A 101 15.54 5.50 -6.45
C ARG A 101 14.62 4.32 -6.18
N LEU A 102 13.77 4.01 -7.15
CA LEU A 102 13.05 2.74 -7.16
C LEU A 102 14.03 1.61 -7.43
N SER A 103 13.90 0.50 -6.69
CA SER A 103 14.68 -0.69 -6.99
C SER A 103 14.17 -1.25 -8.33
N THR A 104 15.02 -1.28 -9.35
CA THR A 104 14.68 -1.93 -10.62
C THR A 104 14.76 -3.44 -10.42
N SER A 105 13.67 -4.06 -9.98
CA SER A 105 13.45 -5.49 -10.18
C SER A 105 12.59 -5.67 -11.41
N ALA A 106 13.24 -5.99 -12.53
CA ALA A 106 12.62 -6.47 -13.77
C ALA A 106 12.27 -7.96 -13.64
#